data_AF-A0A957BY49-F1
#
_entry.id   AF-A0A957BY49-F1
#
_cell.length_a   1.000
_cell.length_b   1.000
_cell.length_c   1.000
_cell.angle_alpha   90.00
_cell.angle_beta   90.00
_cell.angle_gamma   90.00
#
_symmetry.space_group_name_H-M   'P 1'
#
loop_
_entity.id
_entity.type
_entity.pdbx_description
1 polymer ?
#
loop_
_entity_poly.entity_id
_entity_poly.type
_entity_poly.pdbx_seq_one_letter_code
_entity_poly.pdbx_strand_id
1 'polypeptide(L)'
;PIPDLTAQQEIDLATIAEEITGIARERYQLHEDFRTTLRNEFGSGQDISTRIDLYRWWDFENEAALSDDMQRRTGWEPIPLKQRSEWRKFLAEEKAKHAAFTAKIIEQETRMNAIVYDAFDLTPEERQLIEETTKYPYGEV
;
A
#
# COMPACT_ATOMS: atom_id res chain seq x y z
N PRO A 1 30.02 4.41 1.06
CA PRO A 1 30.41 5.78 0.62
C PRO A 1 29.14 6.64 0.60
N ILE A 2 29.21 7.90 1.02
CA ILE A 2 28.10 8.84 0.90
C ILE A 2 28.43 9.72 -0.32
N PRO A 3 27.55 9.83 -1.32
CA PRO A 3 27.82 10.63 -2.50
C PRO A 3 27.66 12.11 -2.15
N ASP A 4 28.41 12.97 -2.83
CA ASP A 4 28.20 14.42 -2.71
C ASP A 4 26.93 14.78 -3.51
N LEU A 5 25.93 15.32 -2.82
CA LEU A 5 24.70 15.80 -3.43
C LEU A 5 24.83 17.27 -3.79
N THR A 6 24.25 17.66 -4.92
CA THR A 6 24.00 19.08 -5.19
C THR A 6 22.89 19.59 -4.26
N ALA A 7 22.89 20.89 -3.97
CA ALA A 7 21.85 21.51 -3.16
C ALA A 7 20.43 21.26 -3.71
N GLN A 8 20.27 21.16 -5.03
CA GLN A 8 18.98 20.83 -5.65
C GLN A 8 18.57 19.37 -5.40
N GLN A 9 19.50 18.42 -5.50
CA GLN A 9 19.22 17.01 -5.21
C GLN A 9 18.85 16.81 -3.74
N GLU A 10 19.49 17.52 -2.81
CA GLU A 10 19.11 17.48 -1.39
C GLU A 10 17.66 17.96 -1.17
N ILE A 11 17.27 19.08 -1.79
CA ILE A 11 15.91 19.61 -1.72
C ILE A 11 14.89 18.64 -2.34
N ASP A 12 15.21 18.08 -3.50
CA ASP A 12 14.32 17.17 -4.21
C ASP A 12 14.13 15.87 -3.41
N LEU A 13 15.20 15.29 -2.85
CA LEU A 13 15.12 14.09 -2.01
C LEU A 13 14.30 14.35 -0.74
N ALA A 14 14.49 15.50 -0.08
CA ALA A 14 13.70 15.88 1.09
C ALA A 14 12.21 15.99 0.75
N THR A 15 11.89 16.66 -0.37
CA THR A 15 10.52 16.82 -0.85
C THR A 15 9.86 15.48 -1.17
N ILE A 16 10.56 14.61 -1.92
CA ILE A 16 10.05 13.28 -2.27
C ILE A 16 9.83 12.43 -1.01
N ALA A 17 10.75 12.46 -0.05
CA ALA A 17 10.61 11.73 1.20
C ALA A 17 9.38 12.20 2.01
N GLU A 18 9.13 13.51 2.05
CA GLU A 18 7.93 14.09 2.67
C GLU A 18 6.65 13.65 1.94
N GLU A 19 6.65 13.67 0.60
CA GLU A 19 5.52 13.24 -0.22
C GLU A 19 5.20 11.74 -0.02
N ILE A 20 6.20 10.86 -0.09
CA ILE A 20 6.03 9.41 0.17
C ILE A 20 5.45 9.21 1.56
N THR A 21 5.99 9.89 2.57
CA THR A 21 5.51 9.78 3.96
C THR A 21 4.06 10.24 4.08
N GLY A 22 3.68 11.33 3.40
CA GLY A 22 2.31 11.81 3.36
C GLY A 22 1.36 10.78 2.75
N ILE A 23 1.71 10.25 1.57
CA ILE A 23 0.88 9.26 0.86
C ILE A 23 0.77 7.95 1.66
N ALA A 24 1.88 7.49 2.26
CA ALA A 24 1.89 6.28 3.09
C ALA A 24 0.96 6.41 4.30
N ARG A 25 0.92 7.61 4.93
CA ARG A 25 -0.03 7.90 6.03
C ARG A 25 -1.48 7.86 5.55
N GLU A 26 -1.79 8.45 4.39
CA GLU A 26 -3.14 8.39 3.82
C GLU A 26 -3.56 6.95 3.48
N ARG A 27 -2.64 6.16 2.91
CA ARG A 27 -2.87 4.74 2.63
C ARG A 27 -3.07 3.92 3.90
N TYR A 28 -2.28 4.20 4.94
CA TYR A 28 -2.46 3.57 6.24
C TYR A 28 -3.83 3.90 6.85
N GLN A 29 -4.25 5.18 6.79
CA GLN A 29 -5.55 5.60 7.29
C GLN A 29 -6.69 4.90 6.52
N LEU A 30 -6.59 4.79 5.19
CA LEU A 30 -7.51 4.00 4.37
C LEU A 30 -7.65 2.57 4.89
N HIS A 31 -6.53 1.92 5.23
CA HIS A 31 -6.55 0.57 5.79
C HIS A 31 -7.25 0.51 7.15
N GLU A 32 -6.97 1.46 8.04
CA GLU A 32 -7.62 1.54 9.34
C GLU A 32 -9.12 1.80 9.24
N ASP A 33 -9.55 2.67 8.34
CA ASP A 33 -10.96 2.99 8.12
C ASP A 33 -11.72 1.77 7.59
N PHE A 34 -11.14 1.04 6.62
CA PHE A 34 -11.72 -0.19 6.10
C PHE A 34 -11.85 -1.26 7.20
N ARG A 35 -10.77 -1.50 7.96
CA ARG A 35 -10.77 -2.46 9.08
C ARG A 35 -11.76 -2.08 10.17
N THR A 36 -11.90 -0.78 10.47
CA THR A 36 -12.90 -0.26 11.41
C THR A 36 -14.32 -0.52 10.92
N THR A 37 -14.58 -0.32 9.63
CA THR A 37 -15.87 -0.61 9.03
C THR A 37 -16.22 -2.09 9.17
N LEU A 38 -15.30 -3.00 8.85
CA LEU A 38 -15.52 -4.44 9.04
C LEU A 38 -15.83 -4.81 10.50
N ARG A 39 -15.07 -4.25 11.46
CA ARG A 39 -15.29 -4.49 12.89
C ARG A 39 -16.67 -4.02 13.35
N ASN A 40 -17.11 -2.86 12.87
CA ASN A 40 -18.39 -2.26 13.28
C ASN A 40 -19.59 -2.97 12.66
N GLU A 41 -19.46 -3.43 11.41
CA GLU A 41 -20.57 -4.05 10.67
C GLU A 41 -20.75 -5.53 10.99
N PHE A 42 -19.66 -6.26 11.25
CA PHE A 42 -19.68 -7.73 11.38
C PHE A 42 -19.00 -8.28 12.63
N GLY A 43 -18.08 -7.51 13.19
CA GLY A 43 -17.27 -7.95 14.32
C GLY A 43 -17.94 -7.72 15.67
N SER A 44 -17.28 -8.22 16.70
CA SER A 44 -17.60 -7.92 18.10
C SER A 44 -16.75 -6.77 18.65
N GLY A 45 -16.20 -5.90 17.78
CA GLY A 45 -15.22 -4.87 18.14
C GLY A 45 -13.78 -5.38 18.37
N GLN A 46 -13.48 -6.65 18.08
CA GLN A 46 -12.13 -7.20 18.18
C GLN A 46 -11.23 -6.74 17.02
N ASP A 47 -9.95 -6.51 17.30
CA ASP A 47 -8.97 -6.14 16.28
C ASP A 47 -8.66 -7.27 15.30
N ILE A 48 -8.48 -6.88 14.05
CA ILE A 48 -8.07 -7.77 12.95
C ILE A 48 -6.56 -7.99 13.07
N SER A 49 -6.16 -9.25 13.31
CA SER A 49 -4.75 -9.61 13.43
C SER A 49 -3.97 -9.27 12.15
N THR A 50 -2.75 -8.75 12.29
CA THR A 50 -1.81 -8.53 11.17
C THR A 50 -1.39 -9.81 10.45
N ARG A 51 -1.68 -10.98 11.04
CA ARG A 51 -1.26 -12.31 10.54
C ARG A 51 -2.31 -12.98 9.65
N ILE A 52 -3.46 -12.36 9.43
CA ILE A 52 -4.53 -12.92 8.61
C ILE A 52 -4.74 -12.11 7.35
N ASP A 53 -5.21 -12.77 6.29
CA ASP A 53 -5.40 -12.18 4.96
C ASP A 53 -6.36 -10.97 5.01
N LEU A 54 -7.32 -10.97 5.93
CA LEU A 54 -8.20 -9.83 6.22
C LEU A 54 -7.45 -8.52 6.51
N TYR A 55 -6.22 -8.58 7.03
CA TYR A 55 -5.39 -7.40 7.23
C TYR A 55 -4.97 -6.76 5.90
N ARG A 56 -4.79 -7.57 4.85
CA ARG A 56 -4.48 -7.20 3.46
C ARG A 56 -5.73 -7.26 2.58
N TRP A 57 -6.81 -6.64 3.05
CA TRP A 57 -8.14 -6.72 2.43
C TRP A 57 -8.17 -6.34 0.94
N TRP A 58 -7.22 -5.52 0.47
CA TRP A 58 -7.13 -5.13 -0.92
C TRP A 58 -6.76 -6.29 -1.85
N ASP A 59 -6.17 -7.37 -1.32
CA ASP A 59 -5.78 -8.55 -2.10
C ASP A 59 -6.97 -9.49 -2.41
N PHE A 60 -8.13 -9.34 -1.75
CA PHE A 60 -9.30 -10.17 -2.05
C PHE A 60 -9.87 -9.86 -3.43
N GLU A 61 -10.22 -10.91 -4.18
CA GLU A 61 -10.75 -10.78 -5.54
C GLU A 61 -12.10 -10.04 -5.57
N ASN A 62 -12.99 -10.31 -4.61
CA ASN A 62 -14.34 -9.76 -4.55
C ASN A 62 -14.92 -9.81 -3.12
N GLU A 63 -16.14 -9.29 -2.96
CA GLU A 63 -16.81 -9.21 -1.66
C GLU A 63 -17.15 -10.57 -1.06
N ALA A 64 -17.35 -11.60 -1.89
CA ALA A 64 -17.64 -12.94 -1.41
C ALA A 64 -16.39 -13.59 -0.82
N ALA A 65 -15.24 -13.47 -1.47
CA ALA A 65 -13.95 -13.95 -0.95
C ALA A 65 -13.59 -13.28 0.38
N LEU A 66 -13.82 -11.96 0.48
CA LEU A 66 -13.68 -11.20 1.72
C LEU A 66 -14.61 -11.75 2.82
N SER A 67 -15.90 -11.90 2.51
CA SER A 67 -16.90 -12.41 3.45
C SER A 67 -16.57 -13.83 3.95
N ASP A 68 -16.12 -14.70 3.06
CA ASP A 68 -15.76 -16.08 3.39
C ASP A 68 -14.53 -16.12 4.30
N ASP A 69 -13.52 -15.28 4.05
CA ASP A 69 -12.33 -15.22 4.89
C ASP A 69 -12.63 -14.64 6.27
N MET A 70 -13.46 -13.59 6.35
CA MET A 70 -13.98 -13.05 7.61
C MET A 70 -14.66 -14.17 8.43
N GLN A 71 -15.67 -14.84 7.86
CA GLN A 71 -16.38 -15.89 8.57
C GLN A 71 -15.44 -17.02 9.02
N ARG A 72 -14.51 -17.44 8.15
CA ARG A 72 -13.58 -18.54 8.43
C ARG A 72 -12.58 -18.21 9.54
N ARG A 73 -12.04 -16.99 9.56
CA ARG A 73 -10.91 -16.62 10.43
C ARG A 73 -11.34 -15.95 11.73
N THR A 74 -12.45 -15.23 11.72
CA THR A 74 -12.92 -14.47 12.88
C THR A 74 -14.25 -15.00 13.43
N GLY A 75 -14.97 -15.84 12.68
CA GLY A 75 -16.31 -16.31 13.05
C GLY A 75 -17.39 -15.23 12.93
N TRP A 76 -17.08 -14.10 12.31
CA TRP A 76 -18.02 -13.00 12.11
C TRP A 76 -19.14 -13.37 11.13
N GLU A 77 -20.28 -12.68 11.24
CA GLU A 77 -21.38 -12.90 10.31
C GLU A 77 -20.96 -12.56 8.87
N PRO A 78 -21.39 -13.35 7.88
CA PRO A 78 -21.07 -13.07 6.49
C PRO A 78 -21.86 -11.87 5.98
N ILE A 79 -21.38 -11.25 4.91
CA ILE A 79 -22.06 -10.15 4.23
C ILE A 79 -23.46 -10.60 3.75
N PRO A 80 -24.55 -9.99 4.25
CA PRO A 80 -25.91 -10.35 3.85
C PRO A 80 -26.13 -10.21 2.35
N LEU A 81 -26.87 -11.14 1.75
CA LEU A 81 -27.15 -11.15 0.30
C LEU A 81 -27.67 -9.80 -0.21
N LYS A 82 -28.56 -9.16 0.57
CA LYS A 82 -29.17 -7.86 0.23
C LYS A 82 -28.17 -6.70 0.16
N GLN A 83 -27.02 -6.80 0.83
CA GLN A 83 -25.98 -5.76 0.88
C GLN A 83 -24.78 -6.06 -0.04
N ARG A 84 -24.71 -7.25 -0.65
CA ARG A 84 -23.53 -7.65 -1.45
C ARG A 84 -23.21 -6.69 -2.59
N SER A 85 -24.23 -6.11 -3.23
CA SER A 85 -23.98 -5.13 -4.30
C SER A 85 -23.31 -3.86 -3.79
N GLU A 86 -23.71 -3.39 -2.60
CA GLU A 86 -23.16 -2.19 -1.96
C GLU A 86 -21.72 -2.47 -1.52
N TRP A 87 -21.49 -3.61 -0.88
CA TRP A 87 -20.15 -4.07 -0.49
C TRP A 87 -19.21 -4.30 -1.66
N ARG A 88 -19.70 -4.86 -2.77
CA ARG A 88 -18.89 -5.00 -4.00
C ARG A 88 -18.42 -3.65 -4.51
N LYS A 89 -19.32 -2.67 -4.54
CA LYS A 89 -19.00 -1.30 -4.98
C LYS A 89 -18.01 -0.66 -4.02
N PHE A 90 -18.29 -0.73 -2.72
CA PHE A 90 -17.41 -0.19 -1.67
C PHE A 90 -16.01 -0.80 -1.74
N LEU A 91 -15.89 -2.14 -1.75
CA LEU A 91 -14.59 -2.82 -1.87
C LEU A 91 -13.86 -2.41 -3.16
N ALA A 92 -14.54 -2.29 -4.29
CA ALA A 92 -13.92 -1.86 -5.54
C ALA A 92 -13.38 -0.42 -5.45
N GLU A 93 -14.13 0.50 -4.86
CA GLU A 93 -13.72 1.90 -4.66
C GLU A 93 -12.52 2.00 -3.72
N GLU A 94 -12.54 1.28 -2.60
CA GLU A 94 -11.46 1.26 -1.62
C GLU A 94 -10.19 0.61 -2.22
N LYS A 95 -10.33 -0.48 -2.97
CA LYS A 95 -9.21 -1.10 -3.71
C LYS A 95 -8.61 -0.14 -4.73
N ALA A 96 -9.43 0.64 -5.43
CA ALA A 96 -8.95 1.64 -6.38
C ALA A 96 -8.16 2.76 -5.69
N LYS A 97 -8.60 3.22 -4.51
CA LYS A 97 -7.85 4.19 -3.69
C LYS A 97 -6.50 3.62 -3.25
N HIS A 98 -6.49 2.39 -2.72
CA HIS A 98 -5.25 1.69 -2.33
C HIS A 98 -4.27 1.58 -3.51
N ALA A 99 -4.75 1.15 -4.68
CA ALA A 99 -3.94 1.04 -5.88
C ALA A 99 -3.39 2.40 -6.33
N ALA A 100 -4.20 3.46 -6.27
CA ALA A 100 -3.76 4.82 -6.61
C ALA A 100 -2.66 5.34 -5.66
N PHE A 101 -2.81 5.14 -4.35
CA PHE A 101 -1.75 5.50 -3.40
C PHE A 101 -0.47 4.70 -3.64
N THR A 102 -0.60 3.39 -3.87
CA THR A 102 0.53 2.51 -4.16
C THR A 102 1.26 2.95 -5.43
N ALA A 103 0.52 3.29 -6.50
CA ALA A 103 1.13 3.78 -7.73
C ALA A 103 1.90 5.09 -7.52
N LYS A 104 1.35 6.04 -6.77
CA LYS A 104 2.03 7.31 -6.44
C LYS A 104 3.29 7.07 -5.61
N ILE A 105 3.26 6.16 -4.65
CA ILE A 105 4.44 5.78 -3.86
C ILE A 105 5.52 5.21 -4.79
N ILE A 106 5.16 4.25 -5.65
CA ILE A 106 6.10 3.64 -6.61
C ILE A 106 6.74 4.70 -7.52
N GLU A 107 5.94 5.63 -8.04
CA GLU A 107 6.42 6.75 -8.87
C GLU A 107 7.47 7.58 -8.12
N GLN A 108 7.18 7.95 -6.88
CA GLN A 108 8.06 8.77 -6.06
C GLN A 108 9.33 8.03 -5.62
N GLU A 109 9.22 6.76 -5.23
CA GLU A 109 10.38 5.91 -4.94
C GLU A 109 11.27 5.73 -6.17
N THR A 110 10.68 5.56 -7.35
CA THR A 110 11.43 5.46 -8.62
C THR A 110 12.20 6.77 -8.88
N ARG A 111 11.56 7.92 -8.68
CA ARG A 111 12.21 9.23 -8.82
C ARG A 111 13.33 9.43 -7.79
N MET A 112 13.10 9.02 -6.54
CA MET A 112 14.11 9.07 -5.48
C MET A 112 15.33 8.23 -5.86
N ASN A 113 15.11 6.99 -6.32
CA ASN A 113 16.19 6.10 -6.75
C ASN A 113 16.96 6.66 -7.94
N ALA A 114 16.29 7.29 -8.91
CA ALA A 114 16.97 7.95 -10.03
C ALA A 114 17.93 9.05 -9.55
N ILE A 115 17.51 9.90 -8.61
CA ILE A 115 18.37 10.95 -8.01
C ILE A 115 19.56 10.33 -7.28
N VAL A 116 19.33 9.27 -6.52
CA VAL A 116 20.41 8.56 -5.81
C VAL A 116 21.40 7.95 -6.79
N TYR A 117 20.92 7.30 -7.84
CA TYR A 117 21.80 6.72 -8.87
C TYR A 117 22.61 7.78 -9.61
N ASP A 118 22.01 8.94 -9.92
CA ASP A 118 22.72 10.06 -10.52
C ASP A 118 23.79 10.64 -9.58
N ALA A 119 23.52 10.71 -8.27
CA ALA A 119 24.49 11.18 -7.28
C ALA A 119 25.72 10.26 -7.15
N PHE A 120 25.54 8.96 -7.41
CA PHE A 120 26.63 7.99 -7.47
C PHE A 120 27.28 7.87 -8.85
N ASP A 121 26.85 8.66 -9.84
CA ASP A 121 27.30 8.59 -11.24
C ASP A 121 27.19 7.19 -11.84
N LEU A 122 26.13 6.45 -11.48
CA LEU A 122 25.96 5.06 -11.91
C LEU A 122 25.58 4.97 -13.38
N THR A 123 26.24 4.07 -14.09
CA THR A 123 25.90 3.74 -15.49
C THR A 123 24.56 2.99 -15.58
N PRO A 124 23.92 2.95 -16.75
CA PRO A 124 22.69 2.16 -16.95
C PRO A 124 22.85 0.68 -16.58
N GLU A 125 24.00 0.08 -16.87
CA GLU A 125 24.30 -1.32 -16.55
C GLU A 125 24.40 -1.54 -15.04
N GLU A 126 24.99 -0.61 -14.30
CA GLU A 126 25.09 -0.68 -12.85
C GLU A 126 23.72 -0.51 -12.18
N ARG A 127 22.89 0.40 -12.68
CA ARG A 127 21.50 0.56 -12.21
C ARG A 127 20.70 -0.72 -12.43
N GLN A 128 20.77 -1.30 -13.62
CA GLN A 128 20.09 -2.55 -13.94
C GLN A 128 20.54 -3.68 -13.01
N LEU A 129 21.86 -3.82 -12.79
CA LEU A 129 22.41 -4.82 -11.88
C LEU A 129 21.87 -4.65 -10.45
N ILE A 130 21.79 -3.42 -9.96
CA ILE A 130 21.23 -3.12 -8.63
C ILE A 130 19.76 -3.53 -8.57
N GLU A 131 18.94 -3.15 -9.55
CA GLU A 131 17.51 -3.47 -9.56
C GLU A 131 17.26 -4.99 -9.60
N GLU A 132 18.00 -5.71 -10.43
CA GLU A 132 17.92 -7.17 -10.54
C GLU A 132 18.39 -7.87 -9.26
N THR A 133 19.44 -7.35 -8.61
CA THR A 133 20.04 -7.96 -7.42
C THR A 133 19.25 -7.68 -6.15
N THR A 134 18.77 -6.44 -5.99
CA THR A 134 18.05 -6.00 -4.78
C THR A 134 16.60 -6.43 -4.79
N LYS A 135 15.99 -6.60 -5.97
CA LYS A 135 14.54 -6.85 -6.12
C LYS A 135 13.73 -5.88 -5.27
N TYR A 136 14.11 -4.60 -5.29
CA TYR A 136 13.54 -3.58 -4.42
C TYR A 136 12.01 -3.58 -4.54
N PRO A 137 11.27 -3.85 -3.44
CA PRO A 137 9.84 -4.04 -3.52
C PRO A 137 9.12 -2.70 -3.44
N TYR A 138 9.09 -1.99 -4.57
CA TYR A 138 8.42 -0.70 -4.69
C TYR A 138 6.96 -0.78 -4.20
N GLY A 139 6.54 0.24 -3.45
CA GLY A 139 5.18 0.37 -2.94
C GLY A 139 4.91 -0.38 -1.63
N GLU A 140 5.91 -1.00 -0.99
CA GLU A 140 5.73 -1.72 0.29
C GLU A 140 5.68 -0.84 1.55
N VAL A 141 5.94 0.48 1.43
CA VAL A 141 6.05 1.44 2.56
C VAL A 141 4.81 1.63 3.44
#